data_AF-A0A368EMU1-F1
#
_entry.id   AF-A0A368EMU1-F1
#
_cell.length_a   1.000
_cell.length_b   1.000
_cell.length_c   1.000
_cell.angle_alpha   90.00
_cell.angle_beta   90.00
_cell.angle_gamma   90.00
#
_symmetry.space_group_name_H-M   'P 1'
#
loop_
_entity.id
_entity.type
_entity.pdbx_description
1 polymer ?
#
loop_
_entity_poly.entity_id
_entity_poly.type
_entity_poly.pdbx_seq_one_letter_code
_entity_poly.pdbx_strand_id
1 'polypeptide(L)'
;MEDITTTIAAERAVIEQLFSDFELAEDDQKAEKIIDDLCHQLRLHKCIEVIFPFVEFEDDLFIAKNIEEHEVLQYFVEELCACDKEDRETIIVKLRILAEFFRHHVMHEEYELFPYLDQHGEKHKELLDRFTEFREQQRARLIYRDQRAIA
;
A
#
# COMPACT_ATOMS: atom_id res chain seq x y z
N MET A 1 18.83 4.01 11.62
CA MET A 1 18.81 5.26 10.83
C MET A 1 17.64 5.10 9.90
N GLU A 2 16.72 6.06 9.83
CA GLU A 2 15.54 5.96 8.97
C GLU A 2 15.98 6.07 7.50
N ASP A 3 15.46 5.18 6.67
CA ASP A 3 15.69 5.08 5.24
C ASP A 3 14.43 4.58 4.52
N ILE A 4 14.49 4.43 3.20
CA ILE A 4 13.32 4.04 2.40
C ILE A 4 12.81 2.63 2.76
N THR A 5 13.70 1.66 2.99
CA THR A 5 13.30 0.27 3.25
C THR A 5 12.66 0.14 4.64
N THR A 6 13.20 0.84 5.64
CA THR A 6 12.60 0.91 6.98
C THR A 6 11.26 1.67 7.00
N THR A 7 11.10 2.69 6.15
CA THR A 7 9.81 3.41 5.98
C THR A 7 8.74 2.48 5.41
N ILE A 8 9.07 1.77 4.33
CA ILE A 8 8.13 0.83 3.69
C ILE A 8 7.78 -0.32 4.65
N ALA A 9 8.77 -0.89 5.34
CA ALA A 9 8.54 -1.97 6.30
C ALA A 9 7.59 -1.54 7.43
N ALA A 10 7.68 -0.28 7.87
CA ALA A 10 6.75 0.27 8.86
C ALA A 10 5.32 0.39 8.32
N GLU A 11 5.14 0.89 7.09
CA GLU A 11 3.82 0.99 6.44
C GLU A 11 3.16 -0.40 6.31
N ARG A 12 3.92 -1.41 5.87
CA ARG A 12 3.45 -2.81 5.80
C ARG A 12 3.03 -3.38 7.14
N ALA A 13 3.81 -3.11 8.20
CA ALA A 13 3.50 -3.60 9.54
C ALA A 13 2.17 -3.03 10.06
N VAL A 14 1.87 -1.76 9.74
CA VAL A 14 0.56 -1.17 10.07
C VAL A 14 -0.58 -1.87 9.31
N ILE A 15 -0.38 -2.15 8.01
CA ILE A 15 -1.40 -2.82 7.18
C ILE A 15 -1.66 -4.26 7.65
N GLU A 16 -0.61 -5.04 7.94
CA GLU A 16 -0.76 -6.38 8.50
C GLU A 16 -1.48 -6.37 9.87
N GLN A 17 -1.17 -5.38 10.71
CA GLN A 17 -1.87 -5.22 11.98
C GLN A 17 -3.36 -4.94 11.77
N LEU A 18 -3.73 -4.11 10.79
CA LEU A 18 -5.12 -3.84 10.46
C LEU A 18 -5.86 -5.09 9.96
N PHE A 19 -5.22 -5.93 9.14
CA PHE A 19 -5.81 -7.22 8.76
C PHE A 19 -6.04 -8.11 9.98
N SER A 20 -5.06 -8.22 10.89
CA SER A 20 -5.21 -9.01 12.11
C SER A 20 -6.29 -8.45 13.04
N ASP A 21 -6.36 -7.13 13.20
CA ASP A 21 -7.35 -6.46 14.04
C ASP A 21 -8.77 -6.66 13.49
N PHE A 22 -8.92 -6.71 12.16
CA PHE A 22 -10.20 -7.02 11.51
C PHE A 22 -10.66 -8.44 11.83
N GLU A 23 -9.77 -9.43 11.75
CA GLU A 23 -10.10 -10.83 12.08
C GLU A 23 -10.53 -11.01 13.55
N LEU A 24 -10.05 -10.12 14.43
CA LEU A 24 -10.37 -10.09 15.87
C LEU A 24 -11.50 -9.11 16.21
N ALA A 25 -12.10 -8.43 15.23
CA ALA A 25 -13.17 -7.47 15.49
C ALA A 25 -14.48 -8.20 15.82
N GLU A 26 -15.00 -7.97 17.03
CA GLU A 26 -16.27 -8.56 17.49
C GLU A 26 -17.48 -7.64 17.22
N ASP A 27 -17.25 -6.35 16.97
CA ASP A 27 -18.28 -5.34 16.73
C ASP A 27 -18.14 -4.64 15.38
N ASP A 28 -19.30 -4.27 14.82
CA ASP A 28 -19.47 -3.72 13.47
C ASP A 28 -18.80 -2.37 13.32
N GLN A 29 -18.87 -1.54 14.35
CA GLN A 29 -18.32 -0.19 14.32
C GLN A 29 -16.79 -0.22 14.28
N LYS A 30 -16.17 -1.13 15.04
CA LYS A 30 -14.73 -1.38 15.00
C LYS A 30 -14.30 -1.97 13.66
N ALA A 31 -15.06 -2.94 13.13
CA ALA A 31 -14.79 -3.53 11.83
C ALA A 31 -14.82 -2.47 10.70
N GLU A 32 -15.85 -1.62 10.69
CA GLU A 32 -15.99 -0.53 9.73
C GLU A 32 -14.82 0.46 9.81
N LYS A 33 -14.44 0.86 11.03
CA LYS A 33 -13.28 1.73 11.23
C LYS A 33 -11.98 1.10 10.71
N ILE A 34 -11.76 -0.19 10.97
CA ILE A 34 -10.57 -0.90 10.49
C ILE A 34 -10.56 -0.96 8.96
N ILE A 35 -11.70 -1.17 8.32
CA ILE A 35 -11.81 -1.14 6.84
C ILE A 35 -11.45 0.25 6.30
N ASP A 36 -11.97 1.32 6.92
CA ASP A 36 -11.66 2.69 6.51
C ASP A 36 -10.16 3.00 6.68
N ASP A 37 -9.58 2.60 7.81
CA ASP A 37 -8.15 2.74 8.10
C ASP A 37 -7.30 1.92 7.11
N LEU A 38 -7.71 0.69 6.77
CA LEU A 38 -7.06 -0.16 5.78
C LEU A 38 -7.12 0.45 4.37
N CYS A 39 -8.29 0.91 3.93
CA CYS A 39 -8.48 1.63 2.66
C CYS A 39 -7.55 2.86 2.63
N HIS A 40 -7.37 3.58 3.74
CA HIS A 40 -6.46 4.72 3.82
C HIS A 40 -4.98 4.32 3.72
N GLN A 41 -4.55 3.32 4.51
CA GLN A 41 -3.15 2.89 4.53
C GLN A 41 -2.72 2.29 3.20
N LEU A 42 -3.54 1.46 2.54
CA LEU A 42 -3.20 0.89 1.24
C LEU A 42 -3.08 1.95 0.14
N ARG A 43 -3.90 3.01 0.17
CA ARG A 43 -3.75 4.16 -0.73
C ARG A 43 -2.45 4.93 -0.48
N LEU A 44 -2.00 5.01 0.77
CA LEU A 44 -0.70 5.60 1.10
C LEU A 44 0.46 4.70 0.68
N HIS A 45 0.36 3.39 0.93
CA HIS A 45 1.37 2.39 0.55
C HIS A 45 1.62 2.41 -0.96
N LYS A 46 0.59 2.58 -1.80
CA LYS A 46 0.75 2.75 -3.25
C LYS A 46 1.71 3.90 -3.64
N CYS A 47 1.89 4.91 -2.79
CA CYS A 47 2.88 5.95 -3.04
C CYS A 47 4.33 5.41 -3.11
N ILE A 48 4.59 4.14 -2.78
CA ILE A 48 5.88 3.45 -2.93
C ILE A 48 6.24 3.17 -4.40
N GLU A 49 5.28 3.08 -5.32
CA GLU A 49 5.51 2.98 -6.78
C GLU A 49 6.41 4.11 -7.32
N VAL A 50 6.51 5.19 -6.57
CA VAL A 50 7.26 6.41 -6.84
C VAL A 50 8.78 6.22 -6.74
N ILE A 51 9.23 5.14 -6.10
CA ILE A 51 10.66 4.85 -5.98
C ILE A 51 11.23 4.41 -7.34
N PHE A 52 10.44 3.74 -8.18
CA PHE A 52 10.88 3.22 -9.49
C PHE A 52 11.36 4.33 -10.45
N PRO A 53 10.73 5.51 -10.55
CA PRO A 53 11.29 6.65 -11.28
C PRO A 53 12.66 7.17 -10.77
N PHE A 54 13.04 6.82 -9.55
CA PHE A 54 14.24 7.34 -8.88
C PHE A 54 15.37 6.32 -8.75
N VAL A 55 15.14 5.09 -9.20
CA VAL A 55 16.10 3.99 -9.16
C VAL A 55 16.16 3.41 -10.57
N GLU A 56 17.35 3.38 -11.16
CA GLU A 56 17.53 2.66 -12.41
C GLU A 56 17.43 1.17 -12.11
N PHE A 57 16.36 0.51 -12.58
CA PHE A 57 16.24 -0.94 -12.57
C PHE A 57 16.63 -1.49 -13.94
N GLU A 58 17.45 -2.54 -13.96
CA GLU A 58 17.83 -3.21 -15.22
C GLU A 58 16.73 -4.13 -15.77
N ASP A 59 15.77 -4.52 -14.92
CA ASP A 59 14.68 -5.42 -15.27
C ASP A 59 13.35 -4.67 -15.43
N ASP A 60 13.01 -4.32 -16.67
CA ASP A 60 11.74 -3.65 -17.02
C ASP A 60 10.51 -4.47 -16.61
N LEU A 61 10.60 -5.81 -16.61
CA LEU A 61 9.48 -6.67 -16.22
C LEU A 61 9.25 -6.62 -14.71
N PHE A 62 10.31 -6.46 -13.92
CA PHE A 62 10.21 -6.27 -12.47
C PHE A 62 9.47 -4.96 -12.14
N ILE A 63 9.82 -3.85 -12.80
CA ILE A 63 9.12 -2.57 -12.63
C ILE A 63 7.65 -2.73 -13.02
N ALA A 64 7.37 -3.28 -14.20
CA ALA A 64 6.01 -3.45 -14.70
C ALA A 64 5.16 -4.32 -13.76
N LYS A 65 5.72 -5.42 -13.25
CA LYS A 65 5.05 -6.30 -12.28
C LYS A 65 4.69 -5.54 -10.99
N ASN A 66 5.61 -4.76 -10.43
CA ASN A 66 5.35 -4.00 -9.22
C ASN A 66 4.24 -2.96 -9.43
N ILE A 67 4.20 -2.29 -10.57
CA ILE A 67 3.12 -1.34 -10.92
C ILE A 67 1.78 -2.08 -11.00
N GLU A 68 1.70 -3.18 -11.76
CA GLU A 68 0.46 -3.92 -11.94
C GLU A 68 -0.04 -4.55 -10.63
N GLU A 69 0.85 -5.04 -9.75
CA GLU A 69 0.46 -5.57 -8.44
C GLU A 69 -0.22 -4.51 -7.55
N HIS A 70 0.31 -3.29 -7.54
CA HIS A 70 -0.27 -2.19 -6.79
C HIS A 70 -1.58 -1.68 -7.40
N GLU A 71 -1.73 -1.68 -8.73
CA GLU A 71 -3.02 -1.42 -9.38
C GLU A 71 -4.07 -2.47 -9.00
N VAL A 72 -3.68 -3.75 -8.90
CA VAL A 72 -4.58 -4.82 -8.42
C VAL A 72 -4.93 -4.63 -6.94
N LEU A 73 -3.98 -4.27 -6.06
CA LEU A 73 -4.27 -3.92 -4.67
C LEU A 73 -5.28 -2.76 -4.58
N GLN A 74 -5.07 -1.70 -5.37
CA GLN A 74 -5.96 -0.55 -5.44
C GLN A 74 -7.37 -0.95 -5.87
N TYR A 75 -7.50 -1.81 -6.88
CA TYR A 75 -8.79 -2.34 -7.33
C TYR A 75 -9.52 -3.08 -6.20
N PHE A 76 -8.83 -3.94 -5.45
CA PHE A 76 -9.42 -4.63 -4.30
C PHE A 76 -9.86 -3.67 -3.19
N VAL A 77 -9.10 -2.62 -2.94
CA VAL A 77 -9.48 -1.56 -1.99
C VAL A 77 -10.75 -0.85 -2.45
N GLU A 78 -10.83 -0.44 -3.71
CA GLU A 78 -12.01 0.24 -4.25
C GLU A 78 -13.25 -0.65 -4.18
N GLU A 79 -13.11 -1.93 -4.52
CA GLU A 79 -14.15 -2.95 -4.37
C GLU A 79 -14.61 -3.12 -2.91
N LEU A 80 -13.68 -3.10 -1.94
CA LEU A 80 -14.00 -3.17 -0.52
C LEU A 80 -14.72 -1.93 -0.02
N CYS A 81 -14.23 -0.73 -0.35
CA CYS A 81 -14.86 0.49 0.12
C CYS A 81 -16.24 0.72 -0.58
N ALA A 82 -16.53 0.04 -1.69
CA ALA A 82 -17.83 0.06 -2.39
C ALA A 82 -18.81 -1.05 -1.95
N CYS A 83 -18.39 -2.00 -1.12
CA CYS A 83 -19.27 -3.05 -0.63
C CYS A 83 -20.43 -2.50 0.23
N ASP A 84 -21.58 -3.15 0.14
CA ASP A 84 -22.66 -2.95 1.10
C ASP A 84 -22.19 -3.38 2.49
N LYS A 85 -22.23 -2.45 3.45
CA LYS A 85 -21.76 -2.66 4.83
C LYS A 85 -22.59 -3.71 5.57
N GLU A 86 -23.81 -3.99 5.10
CA GLU A 86 -24.66 -5.06 5.64
C GLU A 86 -24.21 -6.46 5.17
N ASP A 87 -23.50 -6.58 4.04
CA ASP A 87 -23.01 -7.86 3.51
C ASP A 87 -21.65 -8.26 4.11
N ARG A 88 -21.70 -8.64 5.39
CA ARG A 88 -20.50 -8.96 6.16
C ARG A 88 -19.74 -10.19 5.65
N GLU A 89 -20.41 -11.19 5.10
CA GLU A 89 -19.75 -12.40 4.60
C GLU A 89 -18.87 -12.06 3.39
N THR A 90 -19.41 -11.28 2.44
CA THR A 90 -18.65 -10.81 1.28
C THR A 90 -17.46 -9.93 1.69
N ILE A 91 -17.64 -9.02 2.65
CA ILE A 91 -16.56 -8.16 3.17
C ILE A 91 -15.43 -9.01 3.76
N ILE A 92 -15.76 -9.99 4.61
CA ILE A 92 -14.76 -10.88 5.25
C ILE A 92 -13.98 -11.67 4.19
N VAL A 93 -14.66 -12.21 3.17
CA VAL A 93 -14.01 -12.97 2.09
C VAL A 93 -13.09 -12.06 1.28
N LYS A 94 -13.55 -10.88 0.88
CA LYS A 94 -12.72 -9.91 0.13
C LYS A 94 -11.49 -9.46 0.94
N LEU A 95 -11.64 -9.22 2.24
CA LEU A 95 -10.50 -8.85 3.11
C LEU A 95 -9.47 -9.96 3.24
N ARG A 96 -9.90 -11.23 3.34
CA ARG A 96 -8.96 -12.36 3.35
C ARG A 96 -8.18 -12.48 2.05
N ILE A 97 -8.87 -12.35 0.91
CA ILE A 97 -8.21 -12.38 -0.42
C ILE A 97 -7.22 -11.21 -0.53
N LEU A 98 -7.61 -10.02 -0.10
CA LEU A 98 -6.73 -8.85 -0.11
C LEU A 98 -5.52 -9.06 0.81
N ALA A 99 -5.69 -9.63 2.00
CA ALA A 99 -4.59 -9.94 2.90
C ALA A 99 -3.61 -10.95 2.29
N GLU A 100 -4.10 -12.00 1.63
CA GLU A 100 -3.26 -12.97 0.92
C GLU A 100 -2.48 -12.31 -0.22
N PHE A 101 -3.14 -11.48 -1.03
CA PHE A 101 -2.49 -10.76 -2.12
C PHE A 101 -1.45 -9.75 -1.60
N PHE A 102 -1.78 -9.01 -0.54
CA PHE A 102 -0.86 -8.06 0.10
C PHE A 102 0.39 -8.75 0.64
N ARG A 103 0.23 -9.90 1.31
CA ARG A 103 1.38 -10.71 1.78
C ARG A 103 2.26 -11.17 0.63
N HIS A 104 1.67 -11.54 -0.50
CA HIS A 104 2.45 -11.90 -1.69
C HIS A 104 3.24 -10.71 -2.23
N HIS A 105 2.62 -9.53 -2.30
CA HIS A 105 3.29 -8.28 -2.65
C HIS A 105 4.47 -7.97 -1.70
N VAL A 106 4.25 -8.05 -0.39
CA VAL A 106 5.29 -7.85 0.63
C VAL A 106 6.49 -8.78 0.41
N MET A 107 6.23 -10.05 0.09
CA MET A 107 7.31 -11.01 -0.21
C MET A 107 8.16 -10.57 -1.41
N HIS A 108 7.55 -10.09 -2.48
CA HIS A 108 8.32 -9.58 -3.63
C HIS A 108 9.19 -8.39 -3.22
N GLU A 109 8.65 -7.50 -2.40
CA GLU A 109 9.42 -6.35 -1.99
C GLU A 109 10.57 -6.71 -1.02
N GLU A 110 10.37 -7.65 -0.09
CA GLU A 110 11.42 -8.10 0.84
C GLU A 110 12.54 -8.89 0.15
N TYR A 111 12.21 -9.73 -0.82
CA TYR A 111 13.16 -10.66 -1.42
C TYR A 111 13.73 -10.20 -2.76
N GLU A 112 13.11 -9.22 -3.41
CA GLU A 112 13.58 -8.70 -4.71
C GLU A 112 13.87 -7.20 -4.64
N LEU A 113 12.91 -6.37 -4.21
CA LEU A 113 13.08 -4.90 -4.20
C LEU A 113 14.15 -4.44 -3.22
N PHE A 114 14.06 -4.83 -1.94
CA PHE A 114 15.00 -4.37 -0.91
C PHE A 114 16.44 -4.82 -1.18
N PRO A 115 16.73 -6.08 -1.54
CA PRO A 115 18.07 -6.48 -1.92
C PRO A 115 18.60 -5.74 -3.14
N TYR A 116 17.73 -5.38 -4.09
CA TYR A 116 18.12 -4.58 -5.24
C TYR A 116 18.54 -3.17 -4.82
N LEU A 117 17.73 -2.50 -3.99
CA LEU A 117 18.01 -1.17 -3.45
C LEU A 117 19.31 -1.16 -2.63
N ASP A 118 19.57 -2.20 -1.84
CA ASP A 118 20.81 -2.32 -1.05
C ASP A 118 22.06 -2.47 -1.94
N GLN A 119 21.92 -3.08 -3.12
CA GLN A 119 23.02 -3.30 -4.06
C GLN A 119 23.26 -2.13 -5.00
N HIS A 120 22.21 -1.37 -5.37
CA HIS A 120 22.25 -0.39 -6.47
C HIS A 120 21.80 1.03 -6.06
N GLY A 121 21.28 1.22 -4.85
CA GLY A 121 20.77 2.52 -4.41
C GLY A 121 21.88 3.52 -4.10
N GLU A 122 21.89 4.67 -4.80
CA GLU A 122 22.50 5.88 -4.25
C GLU A 122 21.94 6.10 -2.84
N LYS A 123 22.83 6.39 -1.88
CA LYS A 123 22.59 6.48 -0.42
C LYS A 123 21.10 6.55 -0.07
N HIS A 124 20.50 5.47 0.44
CA HIS A 124 19.07 5.32 0.76
C HIS A 124 18.37 6.53 1.41
N LYS A 125 19.13 7.40 2.10
CA LYS A 125 18.67 8.67 2.63
C LYS A 125 18.29 9.70 1.55
N GLU A 126 19.10 9.88 0.51
CA GLU A 126 18.81 10.79 -0.60
C GLU A 126 17.56 10.31 -1.38
N LEU A 127 17.39 9.00 -1.51
CA LEU A 127 16.18 8.38 -2.05
C LEU A 127 14.95 8.64 -1.17
N LEU A 128 15.10 8.52 0.16
CA LEU A 128 14.05 8.83 1.13
C LEU A 128 13.61 10.30 1.06
N ASP A 129 14.55 11.24 0.93
CA ASP A 129 14.25 12.67 0.81
C ASP A 129 13.42 12.95 -0.45
N ARG A 130 13.83 12.41 -1.61
CA ARG A 130 13.08 12.53 -2.89
C ARG A 130 11.70 11.88 -2.82
N PHE A 131 11.62 10.70 -2.22
CA PHE A 131 10.36 9.99 -1.99
C PHE A 131 9.41 10.82 -1.14
N THR A 132 9.90 11.43 -0.06
CA THR A 132 9.07 12.21 0.85
C THR A 132 8.47 13.44 0.16
N GLU A 133 9.26 14.18 -0.61
CA GLU A 133 8.77 15.33 -1.38
C GLU A 133 7.72 14.92 -2.42
N PHE A 134 7.94 13.83 -3.16
CA PHE A 134 6.97 13.35 -4.14
C PHE A 134 5.69 12.85 -3.48
N ARG A 135 5.80 12.11 -2.37
CA ARG A 135 4.65 11.60 -1.60
C ARG A 135 3.76 12.73 -1.09
N GLU A 136 4.33 13.84 -0.64
CA GLU A 136 3.56 15.04 -0.27
C GLU A 136 2.77 15.60 -1.47
N GLN A 137 3.37 15.65 -2.65
CA GLN A 137 2.71 16.11 -3.87
C GLN A 137 1.55 15.20 -4.30
N GLN A 138 1.72 13.87 -4.22
CA GLN A 138 0.65 12.91 -4.52
C GLN A 138 -0.46 12.93 -3.48
N ARG A 139 -0.12 13.05 -2.19
CA ARG A 139 -1.11 13.17 -1.12
C ARG A 139 -1.98 14.41 -1.31
N ALA A 140 -1.39 15.55 -1.69
CA ALA A 140 -2.15 16.75 -2.05
C ALA A 140 -3.08 16.53 -3.27
N ARG A 141 -2.65 15.75 -4.27
CA ARG A 141 -3.49 15.36 -5.41
C ARG A 141 -4.64 14.43 -5.04
N LEU A 142 -4.41 13.42 -4.20
CA LEU A 142 -5.45 12.49 -3.76
C LEU A 142 -6.54 13.22 -2.96
N ILE A 143 -6.13 14.09 -2.02
CA ILE A 143 -7.06 14.95 -1.26
C ILE A 143 -7.90 15.83 -2.20
N TYR A 144 -7.28 16.37 -3.25
CA TYR A 144 -7.99 17.19 -4.25
C TYR A 144 -8.98 16.38 -5.11
N ARG A 145 -8.64 15.12 -5.44
CA ARG A 145 -9.49 14.23 -6.24
C ARG A 145 -10.74 13.79 -5.45
N ASP A 146 -10.57 13.44 -4.19
CA ASP A 146 -11.68 13.04 -3.30
C ASP A 146 -12.64 14.20 -3.04
N GLN A 147 -12.14 15.44 -2.90
CA GLN A 147 -12.98 16.64 -2.76
C GLN A 147 -13.82 16.96 -4.01
N ARG A 148 -13.36 16.58 -5.21
CA ARG A 148 -14.09 16.79 -6.48
C ARG A 148 -15.08 15.68 -6.80
N ALA A 149 -14.87 14.46 -6.28
CA ALA A 149 -15.80 13.35 -6.47
C ALA A 149 -17.10 13.51 -5.64
N ILE A 150 -17.08 14.39 -4.63
CA ILE A 150 -18.21 14.71 -3.73
C ILE A 150 -19.00 15.96 -4.20
N ALA A 151 -18.52 16.66 -5.24
CA ALA A 151 -19.14 17.87 -5.81
C ALA A 151 -19.87 17.58 -7.12
#